data_AF-A0AAJ5LEJ8-F1
#
_entry.id   AF-A0AAJ5LEJ8-F1
#
_cell.length_a   1.000
_cell.length_b   1.000
_cell.length_c   1.000
_cell.angle_alpha   90.00
_cell.angle_beta   90.00
_cell.angle_gamma   90.00
#
_symmetry.space_group_name_H-M   'P 1'
#
loop_
_entity.id
_entity.type
_entity.pdbx_description
1 polymer ?
#
loop_
_entity_poly.entity_id
_entity_poly.type
_entity_poly.pdbx_seq_one_letter_code
_entity_poly.pdbx_strand_id
1 'polypeptide(L)' 'MDKFGLLFALLVGVAIGWSWAHYTVAAECERLGKFYVGKRTFECVKIEESGHD' A
#
# COMPACT_ATOMS: atom_id res chain seq x y z
N MET A 1 -9.69 14.70 25.58
CA MET A 1 -9.55 13.56 24.68
C MET A 1 -9.38 12.33 25.55
N ASP A 2 -10.47 11.59 25.74
CA ASP A 2 -10.46 10.32 26.45
C ASP A 2 -9.50 9.33 25.77
N LYS A 3 -8.99 8.36 26.54
CA LYS A 3 -8.06 7.34 26.03
C LYS A 3 -8.65 6.55 24.86
N PHE A 4 -9.98 6.40 24.83
CA PHE A 4 -10.68 5.69 23.77
C PHE A 4 -10.65 6.48 22.45
N GLY A 5 -10.86 7.80 22.47
CA GLY A 5 -10.71 8.67 21.31
C GLY A 5 -9.29 8.68 20.74
N LEU A 6 -8.26 8.63 21.60
CA LEU A 6 -6.86 8.54 21.15
C LEU A 6 -6.56 7.18 20.51
N LEU A 7 -7.04 6.08 21.09
CA LEU A 7 -6.92 4.74 20.52
C LEU A 7 -7.62 4.64 19.16
N PHE A 8 -8.84 5.17 19.07
CA PHE A 8 -9.62 5.18 17.84
C PHE A 8 -8.93 5.98 16.74
N ALA A 9 -8.44 7.18 17.05
CA ALA A 9 -7.70 8.01 16.09
C ALA A 9 -6.43 7.32 15.59
N LEU A 10 -5.70 6.60 16.46
CA LEU A 10 -4.53 5.82 16.07
C LEU A 10 -4.91 4.71 15.07
N LEU A 11 -5.96 3.94 15.36
CA LEU A 11 -6.42 2.84 14.49
C LEU A 11 -6.85 3.37 13.11
N VAL A 12 -7.62 4.46 13.08
CA VAL A 12 -8.04 5.10 11.83
C VAL A 12 -6.83 5.62 11.04
N GLY A 13 -5.89 6.29 11.71
CA GLY A 13 -4.67 6.79 11.07
C GLY A 13 -3.84 5.67 10.44
N VAL A 14 -3.68 4.56 11.15
CA VAL A 14 -2.98 3.36 10.63
C VAL A 14 -3.72 2.77 9.44
N ALA A 15 -5.04 2.64 9.49
CA ALA A 15 -5.84 2.07 8.40
C ALA A 15 -5.78 2.94 7.12
N ILE A 16 -5.85 4.26 7.29
CA ILE A 16 -5.72 5.21 6.17
C ILE A 16 -4.31 5.16 5.60
N GLY A 17 -3.28 5.20 6.45
CA GLY A 17 -1.88 5.14 6.02
C GLY A 17 -1.56 3.84 5.27
N TRP A 18 -2.04 2.70 5.78
CA TRP A 18 -1.91 1.40 5.13
C TRP A 18 -2.55 1.39 3.75
N SER A 19 -3.81 1.81 3.66
CA SER A 19 -4.56 1.85 2.40
C SER A 19 -3.88 2.75 1.36
N TRP A 20 -3.42 3.93 1.79
CA TRP A 20 -2.75 4.88 0.90
C TRP A 20 -1.41 4.34 0.40
N ALA A 21 -0.59 3.74 1.27
CA ALA A 21 0.68 3.14 0.88
C ALA A 21 0.49 2.02 -0.16
N HIS A 22 -0.48 1.13 0.06
CA HIS A 22 -0.79 0.05 -0.89
C HIS A 22 -1.25 0.60 -2.25
N TYR A 23 -2.13 1.61 -2.25
CA TYR A 23 -2.60 2.23 -3.48
C TYR A 23 -1.45 2.90 -4.26
N THR A 24 -0.60 3.67 -3.57
CA THR A 24 0.54 4.33 -4.21
C THR A 24 1.52 3.34 -4.82
N VAL A 25 1.84 2.25 -4.10
CA VAL A 25 2.69 1.18 -4.64
C VAL A 25 2.03 0.58 -5.88
N ALA A 26 0.76 0.19 -5.83
CA ALA A 26 0.06 -0.42 -6.98
C ALA A 26 -0.02 0.51 -8.19
N ALA A 27 -0.36 1.79 -7.99
CA ALA A 27 -0.46 2.77 -9.07
C ALA A 27 0.90 3.01 -9.75
N GLU A 28 1.98 3.13 -8.97
CA GLU A 28 3.31 3.34 -9.54
C GLU A 28 3.84 2.06 -10.21
N CYS A 29 3.51 0.90 -9.64
CA CYS A 29 3.78 -0.42 -10.20
C CYS A 29 3.12 -0.58 -11.58
N GLU A 30 1.84 -0.17 -11.72
CA GLU A 30 1.11 -0.19 -12.99
C GLU A 30 1.67 0.83 -14.00
N ARG A 31 2.06 2.02 -13.54
CA ARG A 31 2.55 3.11 -14.40
C ARG A 31 3.96 2.88 -14.94
N LEU A 32 4.88 2.38 -14.10
CA LEU A 32 6.30 2.28 -14.43
C LEU A 32 6.84 0.85 -14.53
N GLY A 33 6.12 -0.13 -13.98
CA GLY A 33 6.62 -1.51 -13.84
C GLY A 33 7.78 -1.66 -12.83
N LYS A 34 8.14 -0.59 -12.11
CA LYS A 34 9.22 -0.59 -11.09
C LYS A 34 9.08 0.58 -10.13
N PHE A 35 9.58 0.43 -8.91
CA PHE A 35 9.62 1.51 -7.92
C PHE A 35 10.94 1.57 -7.16
N TYR A 36 11.35 2.77 -6.76
CA TYR A 36 12.62 3.03 -6.09
C TYR A 36 12.43 3.24 -4.58
N VAL A 37 13.18 2.51 -3.76
CA VAL A 37 13.19 2.65 -2.29
C VAL A 37 14.60 2.85 -1.79
N GLY A 38 14.92 4.08 -1.42
CA GLY A 38 16.19 4.45 -0.79
C GLY A 38 17.38 4.35 -1.75
N LYS A 39 17.88 3.13 -2.02
CA LYS A 39 18.96 2.79 -2.96
C LYS A 39 18.67 1.53 -3.79
N ARG A 40 17.47 0.95 -3.64
CA ARG A 40 17.07 -0.28 -4.30
C ARG A 40 15.96 0.02 -5.29
N THR A 41 16.03 -0.59 -6.46
CA THR A 41 14.93 -0.60 -7.43
C THR A 41 14.29 -1.97 -7.37
N PHE A 42 12.97 -2.00 -7.22
CA PHE A 42 12.19 -3.21 -7.22
C PHE A 42 11.39 -3.27 -8.52
N GLU A 43 11.45 -4.41 -9.20
CA GLU A 43 10.59 -4.69 -10.33
C GLU A 43 9.24 -5.19 -9.84
N CYS A 44 8.21 -4.84 -10.61
CA CYS A 44 6.84 -5.13 -10.30
C CYS A 44 6.30 -6.20 -11.24
N VAL A 45 5.75 -7.26 -10.67
CA VAL A 45 5.09 -8.31 -11.44
C VAL A 45 3.63 -8.36 -10.98
N LYS A 46 2.72 -7.95 -11.87
CA LYS A 46 1.30 -8.15 -11.65
C LYS A 46 1.03 -9.64 -11.77
N ILE A 47 0.49 -10.22 -10.71
CA ILE A 47 -0.01 -11.59 -10.76
C ILE A 47 -1.38 -11.52 -11.44
N GLU A 48 -1.45 -11.95 -12.70
CA GLU A 48 -2.73 -12.26 -13.31
C GLU A 48 -3.19 -13.59 -12.71
N GLU A 49 -4.33 -13.61 -12.02
CA GLU A 49 -4.93 -14.88 -11.60
C GLU A 49 -5.33 -15.65 -12.86
N SER A 50 -4.49 -16.58 -13.29
CA SER A 50 -4.80 -17.53 -14.36
C SER A 50 -5.55 -18.75 -13.78
N GLY A 51 -6.86 -18.85 -14.06
CA GLY A 51 -7.67 -20.08 -14.00
C GLY A 51 -8.57 -20.23 -12.75
N HIS A 52 -9.82 -19.78 -12.77
CA HIS A 52 -10.97 -20.61 -13.16
C HIS A 52 -10.99 -20.97 -14.66
N ASP A 53 -10.33 -22.08 -14.98
CA ASP A 53 -10.64 -22.94 -16.13
C ASP A 53 -11.29 -24.22 -15.58
#